data_AF-A0A2N3DHN3-F1
#
_entry.id   AF-A0A2N3DHN3-F1
#
_cell.length_a   1.000
_cell.length_b   1.000
_cell.length_c   1.000
_cell.angle_alpha   90.00
_cell.angle_beta   90.00
_cell.angle_gamma   90.00
#
_symmetry.space_group_name_H-M   'P 1'
#
loop_
_entity.id
_entity.type
_entity.pdbx_description
1 polymer ?
#
loop_
_entity_poly.entity_id
_entity_poly.type
_entity_poly.pdbx_seq_one_letter_code
_entity_poly.pdbx_strand_id
1 'polypeptide(L)' 'MLTALSIANIVLIERLDLDFAGGLGVLTGETGAGKSILLDALGLALGMRADSALVRQGADKAQVTASFAPPA' A
#
# COMPACT_ATOMS: atom_id res chain seq x y z
N MET A 1 9.31 -12.97 -0.85
CA MET A 1 7.96 -12.91 -0.21
C MET A 1 7.72 -11.49 0.31
N LEU A 2 6.51 -10.92 0.17
CA LEU A 2 6.18 -9.62 0.80
C LEU A 2 6.22 -9.78 2.33
N THR A 3 6.99 -8.94 3.02
CA THR A 3 7.16 -9.00 4.48
C THR A 3 6.62 -7.76 5.20
N ALA A 4 6.64 -6.61 4.54
CA ALA A 4 6.10 -5.37 5.10
C ALA A 4 5.63 -4.41 4.00
N LEU A 5 4.64 -3.58 4.34
CA LEU A 5 4.14 -2.47 3.51
C LEU A 5 3.99 -1.22 4.38
N SER A 6 4.74 -0.17 4.05
CA SER A 6 4.60 1.15 4.67
C SER A 6 4.03 2.13 3.65
N ILE A 7 3.02 2.89 4.05
CA ILE A 7 2.27 3.84 3.23
C ILE A 7 2.24 5.18 3.95
N ALA A 8 2.51 6.26 3.21
CA ALA A 8 2.34 7.63 3.66
C ALA A 8 1.61 8.46 2.60
N ASN A 9 0.58 9.18 3.04
CA ASN A 9 -0.19 10.15 2.24
C ASN A 9 -0.80 9.59 0.94
N ILE A 10 -1.37 8.38 0.97
CA ILE A 10 -2.09 7.80 -0.17
C ILE A 10 -3.61 7.92 0.04
N VAL A 11 -4.30 8.67 -0.82
CA VAL A 11 -5.78 8.85 -0.80
C VAL A 11 -6.30 9.16 0.62
N LEU A 12 -6.92 8.19 1.30
CA LEU A 12 -7.47 8.35 2.65
C LEU A 12 -6.46 8.02 3.78
N ILE A 13 -5.30 7.45 3.44
CA ILE A 13 -4.27 6.99 4.38
C ILE A 13 -3.24 8.10 4.58
N GLU A 14 -3.16 8.63 5.79
CA GLU A 14 -2.05 9.50 6.19
C GLU A 14 -0.79 8.68 6.47
N ARG A 15 -0.91 7.64 7.30
CA ARG A 15 0.14 6.67 7.58
C ARG A 15 -0.42 5.30 7.85
N LEU A 16 0.22 4.27 7.31
CA LEU A 16 -0.09 2.87 7.62
C LEU A 16 1.18 2.03 7.49
N ASP A 17 1.43 1.20 8.49
CA ASP A 17 2.53 0.24 8.52
C ASP A 17 1.93 -1.15 8.76
N LEU A 18 2.19 -2.10 7.85
CA LEU A 18 1.66 -3.47 7.88
C LEU A 18 2.80 -4.49 7.79
N ASP A 19 2.78 -5.48 8.68
CA ASP A 19 3.64 -6.65 8.62
C ASP A 19 2.88 -7.85 8.03
N PHE A 20 3.56 -8.62 7.17
CA PHE A 20 3.00 -9.78 6.50
C PHE A 20 3.70 -11.06 6.97
N ALA A 21 2.89 -12.04 7.34
CA ALA A 21 3.33 -13.41 7.57
C ALA A 21 3.15 -14.28 6.31
N GLY A 22 3.84 -15.41 6.28
CA GLY A 22 3.64 -16.41 5.24
C GLY A 22 2.24 -17.03 5.29
N GLY A 23 1.83 -17.65 4.18
CA GLY A 23 0.51 -18.27 4.03
C GLY A 23 -0.52 -17.33 3.41
N LEU A 24 -1.78 -17.47 3.82
CA LEU A 24 -2.90 -16.70 3.27
C LEU A 24 -3.20 -15.47 4.14
N GLY A 25 -2.92 -14.28 3.61
CA GLY A 25 -3.40 -13.01 4.17
C GLY A 25 -4.81 -12.71 3.67
N VAL A 26 -5.76 -12.45 4.59
CA VAL A 26 -7.13 -12.09 4.24
C VAL A 26 -7.39 -10.64 4.64
N LEU A 27 -7.62 -9.80 3.64
CA LEU A 27 -8.03 -8.40 3.82
C LEU A 27 -9.55 -8.30 3.75
N THR A 28 -10.16 -7.99 4.89
CA THR A 28 -11.61 -7.75 5.03
C THR A 28 -11.88 -6.27 5.21
N GLY A 29 -13.15 -5.86 5.04
CA GLY A 29 -13.57 -4.48 5.23
C GLY A 29 -14.87 -4.18 4.48
N GLU A 30 -15.43 -2.99 4.73
CA GLU A 30 -16.56 -2.45 3.98
C GLU A 30 -16.16 -2.13 2.53
N THR A 31 -17.12 -2.18 1.61
CA THR A 31 -16.93 -1.76 0.22
C THR A 31 -16.47 -0.30 0.15
N GLY A 32 -15.44 -0.03 -0.65
CA GLY A 32 -15.32 1.26 -1.33
C GLY A 32 -13.99 1.99 -1.24
N ALA A 33 -13.14 1.75 -0.25
CA ALA A 33 -11.88 2.53 -0.17
C ALA A 33 -10.70 1.77 0.42
N GLY A 34 -10.78 1.27 1.65
CA GLY A 34 -9.59 0.78 2.37
C GLY A 34 -8.83 -0.33 1.65
N LYS A 35 -9.54 -1.34 1.13
CA LYS A 35 -8.89 -2.48 0.44
C LYS A 35 -8.32 -2.10 -0.93
N SER A 36 -9.06 -1.34 -1.74
CA SER A 36 -8.57 -0.94 -3.07
C SER A 36 -7.36 -0.01 -2.95
N ILE A 37 -7.39 0.95 -2.01
CA ILE A 37 -6.26 1.84 -1.73
C ILE A 37 -4.99 1.05 -1.38
N LEU A 38 -5.12 -0.01 -0.58
CA LEU A 38 -3.99 -0.89 -0.25
C LEU A 38 -3.41 -1.60 -1.47
N LEU A 39 -4.28 -2.10 -2.36
CA LEU A 39 -3.86 -2.76 -3.60
C LEU A 39 -3.20 -1.77 -4.56
N ASP A 40 -3.75 -0.56 -4.68
CA ASP A 40 -3.18 0.51 -5.51
C ASP A 40 -1.80 0.93 -4.98
N ALA A 41 -1.66 1.08 -3.66
CA ALA A 41 -0.39 1.40 -3.01
C ALA A 41 0.67 0.30 -3.24
N LEU A 42 0.32 -0.97 -3.00
CA LEU A 42 1.21 -2.09 -3.27
C LEU A 42 1.62 -2.13 -4.76
N GLY A 43 0.65 -1.90 -5.64
CA GLY A 43 0.86 -1.76 -7.06
C GLY A 43 1.88 -0.69 -7.45
N LEU A 44 1.75 0.50 -6.86
CA LEU A 44 2.69 1.60 -7.06
C LEU A 44 4.11 1.20 -6.64
N ALA A 45 4.26 0.52 -5.50
CA ALA A 45 5.55 0.00 -5.03
C ALA A 45 6.15 -1.08 -5.94
N LEU A 46 5.30 -1.79 -6.70
CA LEU A 46 5.71 -2.79 -7.69
C LEU A 46 5.95 -2.21 -9.10
N GLY A 47 5.88 -0.89 -9.26
CA GLY A 47 6.16 -0.20 -10.52
C GLY A 47 4.95 0.00 -11.43
N MET A 48 3.72 -0.11 -10.92
CA MET A 48 2.55 0.38 -11.65
C MET A 48 2.67 1.88 -11.93
N ARG A 49 2.02 2.34 -13.00
CA ARG A 49 2.00 3.75 -13.38
C ARG A 49 1.48 4.58 -12.22
N ALA A 50 2.27 5.58 -11.81
CA ALA A 50 1.86 6.54 -10.80
C ALA A 50 0.75 7.45 -11.33
N ASP A 51 -0.29 7.64 -10.53
CA ASP A 51 -1.34 8.64 -10.73
C ASP A 51 -1.28 9.67 -9.60
N SER A 52 -1.28 10.96 -9.94
CA SER A 52 -1.35 12.05 -8.97
C SER A 52 -2.61 12.00 -8.10
N ALA A 53 -3.68 11.36 -8.55
CA ALA A 53 -4.90 11.13 -7.77
C ALA A 53 -4.66 10.26 -6.53
N LEU A 54 -3.54 9.51 -6.48
CA LEU A 54 -3.16 8.75 -5.30
C LEU A 54 -2.62 9.63 -4.19
N VAL A 55 -2.14 10.85 -4.48
CA VAL A 55 -1.65 11.76 -3.43
C VAL A 55 -2.82 12.25 -2.60
N ARG A 56 -2.74 12.02 -1.29
CA ARG A 56 -3.74 12.49 -0.32
C ARG A 56 -3.94 14.00 -0.44
N GLN A 57 -5.20 14.43 -0.39
CA GLN A 57 -5.51 15.87 -0.40
C GLN A 57 -4.81 16.60 0.75
N GLY A 58 -4.14 17.70 0.43
CA GLY A 58 -3.36 18.49 1.38
C GLY A 58 -1.92 17.98 1.62
N ALA A 59 -1.48 16.93 0.94
CA ALA A 59 -0.10 16.46 0.97
C ALA A 59 0.62 16.78 -0.34
N ASP A 60 1.90 17.16 -0.25
CA ASP A 60 2.73 17.47 -1.43
C ASP A 60 3.27 16.22 -2.14
N LYS A 61 3.31 15.10 -1.43
CA LYS A 61 3.83 13.82 -1.94
C LYS A 61 3.18 12.64 -1.24
N ALA A 62 3.15 11.52 -1.96
CA ALA A 62 2.84 10.22 -1.40
C ALA A 62 4.03 9.28 -1.51
N GLN A 63 4.12 8.32 -0.59
CA GLN A 63 5.20 7.34 -0.57
C GLN A 63 4.62 5.97 -0.21
N VAL A 64 5.11 4.95 -0.92
CA VAL A 64 4.87 3.55 -0.56
C VAL A 64 6.20 2.82 -0.57
N THR A 65 6.42 1.97 0.43
CA THR A 65 7.60 1.11 0.52
C THR A 65 7.15 -0.30 0.82
N ALA A 66 7.47 -1.22 -0.09
CA ALA A 66 7.22 -2.64 0.08
C ALA A 66 8.55 -3.37 0.30
N SER A 67 8.63 -4.17 1.37
CA SER A 67 9.81 -4.98 1.69
C SER A 67 9.58 -6.42 1.29
N PHE A 68 10.58 -7.02 0.65
CA PHE A 68 10.53 -8.42 0.22
C PHE A 68 11.72 -9.19 0.75
N ALA A 69 11.45 -10.37 1.32
CA ALA A 69 12.49 -11.36 1.57
C ALA A 69 12.94 -11.98 0.24
N PRO A 70 14.26 -12.22 0.04
CA PRO A 70 14.77 -12.89 -1.14
C PRO A 70 14.19 -14.31 -1.25
N PRO A 71 14.16 -14.89 -2.47
CA PRO A 71 13.93 -16.32 -2.62
C PRO A 71 14.98 -17.10 -1.82
N ALA A 72 14.58 -18.25 -1.28
CA ALA A 72 15.51 -19.23 -0.75
C ALA A 72 16.33 -19.86 -1.89
#